data_AF-A0A3D0URM3-F1
#
_entry.id   AF-A0A3D0URM3-F1
#
_cell.length_a   1.000
_cell.length_b   1.000
_cell.length_c   1.000
_cell.angle_alpha   90.00
_cell.angle_beta   90.00
_cell.angle_gamma   90.00
#
_symmetry.space_group_name_H-M   'P 1'
#
loop_
_entity.id
_entity.type
_entity.pdbx_description
1 polymer ?
#
loop_
_entity_poly.entity_id
_entity_poly.type
_entity_poly.pdbx_seq_one_letter_code
_entity_poly.pdbx_strand_id
1 'polypeptide(L)'
;MKGADSGWYTTISVTDLTGDAGTIPAANISMKVDTTATQLITGSANANVVVSNTLLSYTPINSAVTFIKRDAGSNLGKLGRYAAFPWLQVMIPAYQSVGAYHGVITYTIIEN
;
A
#
# COMPACT_ATOMS: atom_id res chain seq x y z
N MET A 1 -21.83 -16.70 5.89
CA MET A 1 -21.83 -15.82 4.69
C MET A 1 -20.41 -15.75 4.19
N LYS A 2 -20.15 -16.06 2.91
CA LYS A 2 -18.84 -15.74 2.30
C LYS A 2 -18.57 -14.24 2.49
N GLY A 3 -17.34 -13.87 2.84
CA GLY A 3 -16.94 -12.48 3.08
C GLY A 3 -17.17 -11.94 4.51
N ALA A 4 -17.94 -12.62 5.37
CA ALA A 4 -18.13 -12.14 6.75
C ALA A 4 -16.85 -12.27 7.57
N ASP A 5 -16.19 -13.43 7.57
CA ASP A 5 -15.01 -13.71 8.41
C ASP A 5 -13.73 -14.03 7.62
N SER A 6 -13.81 -14.14 6.28
CA SER A 6 -12.69 -14.57 5.44
C SER A 6 -11.50 -13.59 5.43
N GLY A 7 -11.72 -12.33 5.80
CA GLY A 7 -10.69 -11.30 5.68
C GLY A 7 -10.46 -10.88 4.23
N TRP A 8 -9.56 -9.92 4.04
CA TRP A 8 -9.17 -9.39 2.73
C TRP A 8 -7.84 -8.68 2.89
N TYR A 9 -7.16 -8.42 1.78
CA TYR A 9 -6.00 -7.53 1.82
C TYR A 9 -5.89 -6.71 0.55
N THR A 10 -5.22 -5.57 0.68
CA THR A 10 -4.84 -4.72 -0.44
C THR A 10 -3.35 -4.88 -0.68
N THR A 11 -2.95 -4.89 -1.95
CA THR A 11 -1.55 -4.76 -2.33
C THR A 11 -1.30 -3.44 -3.03
N ILE A 12 -0.11 -2.89 -2.87
CA ILE A 12 0.38 -1.73 -3.60
C ILE A 12 1.59 -2.15 -4.42
N SER A 13 1.64 -1.69 -5.67
CA SER A 13 2.83 -1.75 -6.51
C SER A 13 2.93 -0.50 -7.37
N VAL A 14 4.11 -0.25 -7.93
CA VAL A 14 4.36 0.85 -8.85
C VAL A 14 5.12 0.36 -10.07
N THR A 15 4.82 0.93 -11.23
CA THR A 15 5.63 0.75 -12.44
C THR A 15 6.92 1.55 -12.35
N ASP A 16 7.87 1.28 -13.24
CA ASP A 16 8.99 2.18 -13.47
C ASP A 16 8.49 3.59 -13.82
N LEU A 17 9.26 4.63 -13.43
CA LEU A 17 9.01 5.98 -13.94
C LEU A 17 9.69 6.12 -15.29
N THR A 18 8.90 6.33 -16.33
CA THR A 18 9.38 6.41 -17.72
C THR A 18 9.13 7.79 -18.32
N GLY A 19 10.03 8.23 -19.19
CA GLY A 19 9.91 9.46 -19.97
C GLY A 19 10.95 9.49 -21.09
N ASP A 20 10.91 10.53 -21.92
CA ASP A 20 11.82 10.66 -23.07
C ASP A 20 13.31 10.72 -22.65
N ALA A 21 13.56 11.17 -21.42
CA ALA A 21 14.89 11.31 -20.83
C ALA A 21 15.42 10.02 -20.16
N GLY A 22 14.65 8.92 -20.17
CA GLY A 22 15.09 7.61 -19.68
C GLY A 22 14.10 6.94 -18.72
N THR A 23 14.62 6.09 -17.84
CA THR A 23 13.81 5.32 -16.89
C THR A 23 14.43 5.33 -15.49
N ILE A 24 13.60 5.62 -14.49
CA ILE A 24 13.92 5.41 -13.07
C ILE A 24 13.25 4.09 -12.64
N PRO A 25 14.01 3.05 -12.28
CA PRO A 25 13.43 1.76 -11.89
C PRO A 25 12.49 1.90 -10.69
N ALA A 26 11.40 1.13 -10.67
CA ALA A 26 10.45 1.07 -9.57
C ALA A 26 11.11 0.69 -8.23
N ALA A 27 12.27 0.01 -8.27
CA ALA A 27 13.06 -0.32 -7.08
C ALA A 27 13.54 0.92 -6.31
N ASN A 28 13.56 2.09 -6.97
CA ASN A 28 13.89 3.38 -6.37
C ASN A 28 12.68 4.08 -5.74
N ILE A 29 11.50 3.49 -5.82
CA ILE A 29 10.26 4.02 -5.25
C ILE A 29 9.90 3.16 -4.05
N SER A 30 9.91 3.76 -2.88
CA SER A 30 9.66 3.07 -1.62
C SER A 30 8.55 3.76 -0.84
N MET A 31 7.94 2.99 0.04
CA MET A 31 6.84 3.46 0.86
C MET A 31 7.04 3.04 2.31
N LYS A 32 6.61 3.90 3.25
CA LYS A 32 6.65 3.66 4.68
C LYS A 32 5.32 4.09 5.33
N VAL A 33 4.94 3.46 6.42
CA VAL A 33 3.92 3.93 7.38
C VAL A 33 4.55 4.05 8.77
N ASP A 34 3.99 4.91 9.62
CA ASP A 34 4.53 5.10 10.97
C ASP A 34 3.99 4.08 11.98
N THR A 35 2.87 3.41 11.66
CA THR A 35 2.21 2.46 12.56
C THR A 35 1.44 1.40 11.78
N THR A 36 1.23 0.24 12.40
CA THR A 36 0.33 -0.82 11.90
C THR A 36 -1.14 -0.54 12.19
N ALA A 37 -1.45 0.49 12.99
CA ALA A 37 -2.82 0.90 13.26
C ALA A 37 -3.45 1.57 12.03
N THR A 38 -4.72 1.28 11.79
CA THR A 38 -5.53 2.03 10.82
C THR A 38 -6.26 3.18 11.49
N GLN A 39 -6.51 4.26 10.74
CA GLN A 39 -7.40 5.33 11.16
C GLN A 39 -8.84 5.00 10.75
N LEU A 40 -9.75 4.94 11.73
CA LEU A 40 -11.18 4.82 11.44
C LEU A 40 -11.70 6.15 10.89
N ILE A 41 -12.23 6.12 9.67
CA ILE A 41 -12.88 7.27 9.02
C ILE A 41 -14.37 7.31 9.38
N THR A 42 -15.05 6.18 9.32
CA THR A 42 -16.47 6.04 9.71
C THR A 42 -16.84 4.59 10.01
N GLY A 43 -17.93 4.37 10.73
CA GLY A 43 -18.45 3.05 11.10
C GLY A 43 -17.91 2.56 12.44
N SER A 44 -17.70 1.25 12.57
CA SER A 44 -17.27 0.60 13.81
C SER A 44 -15.79 0.22 13.79
N ALA A 45 -15.08 0.43 14.90
CA ALA A 45 -13.70 0.00 15.02
C ALA A 45 -13.56 -1.53 14.96
N ASN A 46 -12.61 -2.01 14.15
CA ASN A 46 -12.29 -3.42 14.01
C ASN A 46 -10.77 -3.62 14.18
N ALA A 47 -10.38 -4.27 15.26
CA ALA A 47 -8.97 -4.54 15.57
C ALA A 47 -8.29 -5.48 14.57
N ASN A 48 -9.07 -6.22 13.78
CA ASN A 48 -8.54 -7.10 12.74
C ASN A 48 -8.14 -6.33 11.47
N VAL A 49 -8.50 -5.04 11.35
CA VAL A 49 -8.13 -4.20 10.20
C VAL A 49 -6.84 -3.43 10.52
N VAL A 50 -5.74 -3.87 9.93
CA VAL A 50 -4.39 -3.42 10.24
C VAL A 50 -3.62 -3.06 8.97
N VAL A 51 -2.63 -2.19 9.10
CA VAL A 51 -1.61 -1.95 8.08
C VAL A 51 -0.51 -3.00 8.23
N SER A 52 0.03 -3.46 7.11
CA SER A 52 1.13 -4.42 7.06
C SER A 52 2.36 -3.88 7.79
N ASN A 53 2.95 -4.74 8.64
CA ASN A 53 4.19 -4.42 9.34
C ASN A 53 5.42 -4.32 8.42
N THR A 54 5.35 -4.88 7.21
CA THR A 54 6.41 -4.79 6.20
C THR A 54 6.71 -3.36 5.79
N LEU A 55 5.73 -2.45 5.95
CA LEU A 55 5.86 -1.05 5.57
C LEU A 55 6.30 -0.14 6.74
N LEU A 56 6.72 -0.68 7.90
CA LEU A 56 7.23 0.16 9.00
C LEU A 56 8.60 0.81 8.68
N SER A 57 9.29 0.32 7.67
CA SER A 57 10.47 0.92 7.06
C SER A 57 10.23 1.18 5.57
N TYR A 58 11.02 2.07 4.97
CA TYR A 58 10.94 2.34 3.54
C TYR A 58 11.20 1.06 2.76
N THR A 59 10.14 0.50 2.20
CA THR A 59 10.18 -0.75 1.44
C THR A 59 9.90 -0.45 -0.02
N PRO A 60 10.75 -0.90 -0.96
CA PRO A 60 10.48 -0.79 -2.39
C PRO A 60 9.13 -1.42 -2.75
N ILE A 61 8.33 -0.72 -3.56
CA ILE A 61 7.03 -1.20 -4.04
C ILE A 61 7.08 -1.61 -5.52
N ASN A 62 8.25 -2.06 -5.98
CA ASN A 62 8.50 -2.59 -7.33
C ASN A 62 7.92 -3.99 -7.57
N SER A 63 7.32 -4.57 -6.53
CA SER A 63 6.48 -5.77 -6.59
C SER A 63 5.29 -5.56 -5.66
N ALA A 64 4.27 -6.41 -5.77
CA ALA A 64 3.07 -6.29 -4.93
C ALA A 64 3.42 -6.46 -3.45
N VAL A 65 3.22 -5.40 -2.65
CA VAL A 65 3.40 -5.42 -1.19
C VAL A 65 2.05 -5.24 -0.52
N THR A 66 1.73 -6.08 0.46
CA THR A 66 0.50 -5.93 1.26
C THR A 66 0.50 -4.58 1.99
N PHE A 67 -0.61 -3.85 1.88
CA PHE A 67 -0.80 -2.55 2.51
C PHE A 67 -1.77 -2.61 3.69
N ILE A 68 -3.08 -2.47 3.46
CA ILE A 68 -4.09 -2.67 4.50
C ILE A 68 -4.64 -4.08 4.33
N LYS A 69 -4.74 -4.81 5.43
CA LYS A 69 -5.40 -6.11 5.49
C LYS A 69 -6.43 -6.14 6.60
N ARG A 70 -7.39 -7.03 6.43
CA ARG A 70 -8.25 -7.54 7.49
C ARG A 70 -7.89 -9.00 7.74
N ASP A 71 -7.35 -9.29 8.92
CA ASP A 71 -7.11 -10.67 9.33
C ASP A 71 -8.45 -11.41 9.49
N ALA A 72 -8.46 -12.70 9.12
CA ALA A 72 -9.63 -13.55 9.24
C ALA A 72 -10.04 -13.68 10.71
N GLY A 73 -11.35 -13.65 10.97
CA GLY A 73 -11.90 -13.70 12.32
C GLY A 73 -13.24 -13.01 12.46
N SER A 74 -13.93 -13.32 13.56
CA SER A 74 -15.30 -12.86 13.82
C SER A 74 -15.44 -11.36 13.60
N ASN A 75 -16.23 -10.98 12.60
CA ASN A 75 -16.49 -9.58 12.30
C ASN A 75 -17.57 -8.97 13.19
N LEU A 76 -18.40 -9.79 13.82
CA LEU A 76 -19.61 -9.36 14.57
C LEU A 76 -20.47 -8.33 13.80
N GLY A 77 -20.49 -8.39 12.46
CA GLY A 77 -21.21 -7.43 11.61
C GLY A 77 -20.60 -6.02 11.57
N LYS A 78 -19.37 -5.82 12.03
CA LYS A 78 -18.67 -4.53 11.99
C LYS A 78 -18.43 -4.11 10.54
N LEU A 79 -18.94 -2.92 10.20
CA LEU A 79 -18.71 -2.24 8.93
C LEU A 79 -18.02 -0.92 9.23
N GLY A 80 -16.95 -0.62 8.49
CA GLY A 80 -16.19 0.61 8.66
C GLY A 80 -15.35 0.94 7.45
N ARG A 81 -14.99 2.22 7.34
CA ARG A 81 -13.99 2.71 6.39
C ARG A 81 -12.73 3.06 7.16
N TYR A 82 -11.62 2.50 6.72
CA TYR A 82 -10.33 2.62 7.38
C TYR A 82 -9.33 3.25 6.42
N ALA A 83 -8.40 4.04 6.95
CA ALA A 83 -7.35 4.69 6.19
C ALA A 83 -5.99 4.44 6.83
N ALA A 84 -4.95 4.57 6.01
CA ALA A 84 -3.57 4.68 6.43
C ALA A 84 -2.88 5.74 5.57
N PHE A 85 -1.92 6.45 6.14
CA PHE A 85 -1.27 7.60 5.50
C PHE A 85 0.21 7.27 5.29
N PRO A 86 0.57 6.70 4.12
CA PRO A 86 1.95 6.34 3.86
C PRO A 86 2.78 7.54 3.41
N TRP A 87 4.08 7.47 3.71
CA TRP A 87 5.12 8.29 3.13
C TRP A 87 5.63 7.64 1.86
N LEU A 88 5.66 8.40 0.76
CA LEU A 88 6.24 7.97 -0.51
C LEU A 88 7.63 8.61 -0.66
N GLN A 89 8.63 7.79 -1.00
CA GLN A 89 9.98 8.25 -1.32
C GLN A 89 10.34 7.81 -2.74
N VAL A 90 10.93 8.74 -3.49
CA VAL A 90 11.49 8.49 -4.82
C VAL A 90 12.97 8.85 -4.78
N MET A 91 13.83 7.85 -5.03
CA MET A 91 15.28 8.03 -5.12
C MET A 91 15.69 8.27 -6.57
N ILE A 92 16.09 9.49 -6.91
CA ILE A 92 16.56 9.84 -8.26
C ILE A 92 18.05 9.46 -8.37
N PRO A 93 18.46 8.58 -9.30
CA PRO A 93 19.87 8.26 -9.54
C PRO A 93 20.70 9.50 -9.91
N ALA A 94 21.96 9.55 -9.48
CA ALA A 94 22.82 10.74 -9.68
C ALA A 94 23.00 11.15 -11.16
N TYR A 95 22.92 10.20 -12.09
CA TYR A 95 23.08 10.42 -13.53
C TYR A 95 21.76 10.36 -14.29
N GLN A 96 20.63 10.52 -13.60
CA GLN A 96 19.34 10.60 -14.27
C GLN A 96 19.25 11.90 -15.07
N SER A 97 18.95 11.81 -16.36
CA SER A 97 18.79 13.00 -17.20
C SER A 97 17.60 13.86 -16.74
N VAL A 98 17.70 15.17 -16.91
CA VAL A 98 16.62 16.09 -16.58
C VAL A 98 15.45 15.86 -17.55
N GLY A 99 14.25 15.66 -17.01
CA GLY A 99 13.05 15.42 -17.81
C GLY A 99 11.83 15.13 -16.95
N ALA A 100 10.68 14.95 -17.60
CA ALA A 100 9.47 14.45 -16.96
C ALA A 100 9.47 12.92 -16.94
N TYR A 101 9.06 12.33 -15.82
CA TYR A 101 8.94 10.89 -15.64
C TYR A 101 7.55 10.56 -15.09
N HIS A 102 6.94 9.51 -15.62
CA HIS A 102 5.58 9.09 -15.26
C HIS A 102 5.57 7.62 -14.87
N GLY A 103 4.82 7.29 -13.82
CA GLY A 103 4.56 5.92 -13.40
C GLY A 103 3.16 5.79 -12.81
N VAL A 104 2.71 4.56 -12.62
CA VAL A 104 1.38 4.24 -12.11
C VAL A 104 1.51 3.48 -10.80
N ILE A 105 0.89 4.00 -9.75
CA ILE A 105 0.70 3.27 -8.49
C ILE A 105 -0.62 2.49 -8.60
N THR A 106 -0.54 1.17 -8.42
CA THR A 106 -1.69 0.27 -8.50
C THR A 106 -2.06 -0.22 -7.11
N TYR A 107 -3.35 -0.16 -6.79
CA TYR A 107 -3.95 -0.75 -5.59
C TYR A 107 -4.84 -1.92 -6.02
N THR A 108 -4.57 -3.12 -5.52
CA THR A 108 -5.39 -4.31 -5.80
C THR A 108 -6.02 -4.80 -4.52
N ILE A 109 -7.33 -5.04 -4.51
CA ILE A 109 -8.02 -5.70 -3.40
C ILE A 109 -8.19 -7.19 -3.70
N ILE A 110 -7.90 -8.02 -2.71
CA ILE A 110 -7.94 -9.49 -2.80
C ILE A 110 -8.78 -10.00 -1.63
N GLU A 111 -9.78 -10.82 -1.93
CA GLU A 111 -10.55 -11.58 -0.94
C GLU A 111 -9.84 -12.92 -0.67
N ASN A 112 -9.78 -13.33 0.60
CA ASN A 112 -9.25 -14.64 0.99
C ASN A 112 -10.31 -15.74 0.87
#